data_AF-A0A2E1Q8C0-F1
#
_entry.id   AF-A0A2E1Q8C0-F1
#
_cell.length_a   1.000
_cell.length_b   1.000
_cell.length_c   1.000
_cell.angle_alpha   90.00
_cell.angle_beta   90.00
_cell.angle_gamma   90.00
#
_symmetry.space_group_name_H-M   'P 1'
#
loop_
_entity.id
_entity.type
_entity.pdbx_description
1 polymer ?
#
loop_
_entity_poly.entity_id
_entity_poly.type
_entity_poly.pdbx_seq_one_letter_code
_entity_poly.pdbx_strand_id
1 'polypeptide(L)'
;MSAKGSELKRVRQSRKANLINKSYKSKISTAVKNVLNESKKDLAEKKLNEAVKLIDKVASKGIIHKNKAANKKSNLYKHLNSL
;
A
#
# COMPACT_ATOMS: atom_id res chain seq x y z
N MET A 1 -6.84 -36.50 2.60
CA MET A 1 -6.59 -35.14 2.07
C MET A 1 -6.79 -35.17 0.56
N SER A 2 -7.84 -34.54 0.05
CA SER A 2 -8.33 -34.73 -1.33
C SER A 2 -7.64 -33.87 -2.41
N ALA A 3 -6.85 -32.87 -2.02
CA ALA A 3 -6.24 -31.96 -2.98
C ALA A 3 -5.06 -32.63 -3.69
N LYS A 4 -5.08 -32.69 -5.03
CA LYS A 4 -4.06 -33.36 -5.87
C LYS A 4 -3.51 -32.41 -6.95
N GLY A 5 -2.27 -32.63 -7.36
CA GLY A 5 -1.66 -32.00 -8.55
C GLY A 5 -1.73 -30.46 -8.60
N SER A 6 -2.56 -29.93 -9.52
CA SER A 6 -2.68 -28.51 -9.85
C SER A 6 -3.22 -27.64 -8.70
N GLU A 7 -4.11 -28.18 -7.87
CA GLU A 7 -4.69 -27.48 -6.72
C GLU A 7 -3.63 -27.16 -5.68
N LEU A 8 -2.81 -28.15 -5.31
CA LEU A 8 -1.69 -27.97 -4.38
C LEU A 8 -0.67 -26.95 -4.92
N LYS A 9 -0.47 -26.90 -6.23
CA LYS A 9 0.37 -25.86 -6.87
C LYS A 9 -0.24 -24.47 -6.71
N ARG A 10 -1.56 -24.32 -6.92
CA ARG A 10 -2.26 -23.04 -6.71
C ARG A 10 -2.22 -22.58 -5.25
N VAL A 11 -2.37 -23.49 -4.29
CA VAL A 11 -2.25 -23.18 -2.86
C VAL A 11 -0.85 -22.64 -2.53
N ARG A 12 0.21 -23.29 -3.01
CA ARG A 12 1.60 -22.82 -2.81
C ARG A 12 1.85 -21.44 -3.42
N GLN A 13 1.39 -21.22 -4.65
CA GLN A 13 1.50 -19.92 -5.33
C GLN A 13 0.72 -18.81 -4.59
N SER A 14 -0.51 -19.11 -4.16
CA SER A 14 -1.36 -18.19 -3.42
C SER A 14 -0.73 -17.79 -2.09
N ARG A 15 -0.17 -18.74 -1.33
CA ARG A 15 0.54 -18.45 -0.07
C ARG A 15 1.72 -17.50 -0.29
N LYS A 16 2.55 -17.76 -1.31
CA LYS A 16 3.67 -16.87 -1.67
C LYS A 16 3.20 -15.46 -2.04
N ALA A 17 2.19 -15.35 -2.90
CA ALA A 17 1.63 -14.07 -3.31
C ALA A 17 0.99 -13.32 -2.13
N ASN A 18 0.29 -14.03 -1.24
CA ASN A 18 -0.34 -13.45 -0.05
C ASN A 18 0.71 -12.81 0.87
N LEU A 19 1.81 -13.50 1.19
CA LEU A 19 2.88 -12.96 2.03
C LEU A 19 3.45 -11.66 1.47
N ILE A 20 3.73 -11.63 0.16
CA ILE A 20 4.24 -10.43 -0.53
C ILE A 20 3.22 -9.30 -0.47
N ASN A 21 1.96 -9.59 -0.82
CA ASN A 21 0.88 -8.59 -0.83
C ASN A 21 0.61 -8.04 0.56
N LYS A 22 0.66 -8.89 1.60
CA LYS A 22 0.51 -8.49 2.99
C LYS A 22 1.60 -7.51 3.41
N SER A 23 2.86 -7.79 3.05
CA SER A 23 4.00 -6.89 3.34
C SER A 23 3.86 -5.52 2.66
N TYR A 24 3.46 -5.47 1.38
CA TYR A 24 3.25 -4.18 0.71
C TYR A 24 2.06 -3.40 1.27
N LYS A 25 0.95 -4.10 1.58
CA LYS A 25 -0.23 -3.47 2.19
C LYS A 25 0.09 -2.90 3.57
N SER A 26 0.86 -3.61 4.41
CA SER A 26 1.27 -3.09 5.71
C SER A 26 2.18 -1.88 5.58
N LYS A 27 3.17 -1.91 4.66
CA LYS A 27 4.04 -0.76 4.37
C LYS A 27 3.24 0.48 3.96
N ILE A 28 2.23 0.35 3.08
CA ILE A 28 1.35 1.47 2.72
C ILE A 28 0.60 1.99 3.94
N SER A 29 0.02 1.10 4.75
CA SER A 29 -0.73 1.51 5.94
C SER A 29 0.15 2.27 6.94
N THR A 30 1.40 1.84 7.14
CA THR A 30 2.37 2.54 7.99
C THR A 30 2.74 3.91 7.40
N ALA A 31 3.07 3.98 6.10
CA ALA A 31 3.41 5.24 5.45
C ALA A 31 2.27 6.26 5.53
N VAL A 32 1.02 5.83 5.32
CA VAL A 32 -0.16 6.70 5.46
C VAL A 32 -0.30 7.19 6.91
N LYS A 33 -0.17 6.31 7.91
CA LYS A 33 -0.23 6.71 9.33
C LYS A 33 0.86 7.72 9.69
N ASN A 34 2.08 7.54 9.16
CA ASN A 34 3.20 8.44 9.44
C ASN A 34 2.95 9.87 8.93
N VAL A 35 2.23 10.02 7.81
CA VAL A 35 1.81 11.33 7.29
C VAL A 35 0.70 11.93 8.16
N LEU A 36 -0.30 11.13 8.53
CA LEU A 36 -1.46 11.59 9.31
C LEU A 36 -1.13 12.00 10.76
N ASN A 37 -0.07 11.43 11.33
CA ASN A 37 0.34 11.72 12.70
C ASN A 37 1.25 12.95 12.81
N GLU A 38 1.68 13.52 11.68
CA GLU A 38 2.59 14.66 11.69
C GLU A 38 1.81 15.97 11.75
N SER A 39 2.17 16.85 12.69
CA SER A 39 1.53 18.16 12.88
C SER A 39 2.29 19.31 12.20
N LYS A 40 3.55 19.09 11.80
CA LYS A 40 4.39 20.09 11.12
C LYS A 40 4.31 19.91 9.62
N LYS A 41 3.89 20.96 8.91
CA LYS A 41 3.68 20.97 7.46
C LYS A 41 4.91 20.49 6.66
N ASP A 42 6.09 21.01 6.97
CA ASP A 42 7.34 20.66 6.27
C ASP A 42 7.72 19.17 6.41
N LEU A 43 7.51 18.60 7.60
CA LEU A 43 7.78 17.19 7.85
C LEU A 43 6.71 16.29 7.21
N ALA A 44 5.45 16.73 7.23
CA ALA A 44 4.36 16.04 6.58
C ALA A 44 4.57 15.98 5.05
N GLU A 45 5.07 17.05 4.42
CA GLU A 45 5.34 17.08 2.98
C GLU A 45 6.46 16.11 2.57
N LYS A 46 7.56 16.05 3.34
CA LYS A 46 8.63 15.07 3.11
C LYS A 46 8.11 13.62 3.19
N LYS A 47 7.36 13.30 4.25
CA LYS A 47 6.77 11.98 4.44
C LYS A 47 5.70 11.66 3.37
N LEU A 48 4.96 12.66 2.90
CA LEU A 48 3.97 12.51 1.85
C LEU A 48 4.63 12.10 0.54
N ASN A 49 5.75 12.71 0.17
CA ASN A 49 6.49 12.34 -1.05
C ASN A 49 6.94 10.88 -1.03
N GLU A 50 7.43 10.38 0.10
CA GLU A 50 7.78 8.98 0.29
C GLU A 50 6.54 8.05 0.20
N ALA A 51 5.44 8.45 0.85
CA ALA A 51 4.19 7.69 0.83
C ALA A 51 3.60 7.59 -0.58
N VAL A 52 3.59 8.68 -1.35
CA VAL A 52 3.11 8.73 -2.73
C VAL A 52 3.96 7.82 -3.62
N LYS A 53 5.30 7.92 -3.53
CA LYS A 53 6.23 7.04 -4.27
C LYS A 53 5.98 5.57 -3.97
N LEU A 54 5.72 5.23 -2.71
CA LEU A 54 5.40 3.86 -2.31
C LEU A 54 4.06 3.39 -2.86
N ILE A 55 3.01 4.22 -2.76
CA ILE A 55 1.66 3.91 -3.26
C ILE A 55 1.71 3.62 -4.76
N ASP A 56 2.37 4.47 -5.54
CA ASP A 56 2.45 4.32 -7.00
C ASP A 56 3.28 3.09 -7.40
N LYS A 57 4.37 2.79 -6.69
CA LYS A 57 5.14 1.55 -6.89
C LYS A 57 4.32 0.29 -6.62
N VAL A 58 3.42 0.32 -5.64
CA VAL A 58 2.58 -0.85 -5.32
C VAL A 58 1.40 -0.97 -6.30
N ALA A 59 0.90 0.16 -6.80
CA ALA A 59 -0.11 0.20 -7.85
C ALA A 59 0.43 -0.37 -9.18
N SER A 60 1.66 0.00 -9.57
CA SER A 60 2.29 -0.54 -10.79
C SER A 60 2.56 -2.04 -10.70
N LYS A 61 2.78 -2.58 -9.50
CA LYS A 61 2.86 -4.03 -9.23
C LYS A 61 1.49 -4.74 -9.26
N GLY A 62 0.39 -4.03 -9.42
CA GLY A 62 -0.97 -4.60 -9.46
C GLY A 62 -1.50 -5.09 -8.10
N ILE A 63 -0.82 -4.80 -6.99
CA ILE A 63 -1.23 -5.25 -5.65
C ILE A 63 -2.43 -4.42 -5.13
N ILE A 64 -2.50 -3.16 -5.54
CA ILE A 64 -3.65 -2.28 -5.34
C ILE A 64 -4.13 -1.75 -6.69
N HIS A 65 -5.44 -1.58 -6.83
CA HIS A 65 -6.01 -0.98 -8.04
C HIS A 65 -5.67 0.51 -8.14
N LYS A 66 -5.54 1.02 -9.37
CA LYS A 66 -5.23 2.44 -9.67
C LYS A 66 -6.18 3.41 -8.95
N ASN A 67 -7.48 3.10 -8.88
CA ASN A 67 -8.45 3.94 -8.19
C ASN A 67 -8.20 3.97 -6.67
N LYS A 68 -7.80 2.84 -6.08
CA LYS A 68 -7.47 2.78 -4.65
C LYS A 68 -6.20 3.57 -4.34
N ALA A 69 -5.23 3.55 -5.24
CA ALA A 69 -4.03 4.37 -5.16
C ALA A 69 -4.38 5.87 -5.24
N ALA A 70 -5.19 6.27 -6.22
CA ALA A 70 -5.67 7.64 -6.39
C ALA A 70 -6.45 8.16 -5.17
N ASN A 71 -7.37 7.36 -4.63
CA ASN A 71 -8.14 7.72 -3.42
C ASN A 71 -7.22 7.95 -2.21
N LYS A 72 -6.21 7.08 -2.01
CA LYS A 72 -5.23 7.26 -0.94
C LYS A 72 -4.41 8.54 -1.11
N LYS A 73 -3.94 8.83 -2.34
CA LYS A 73 -3.21 10.07 -2.63
C LYS A 73 -4.08 11.30 -2.36
N SER A 74 -5.30 11.31 -2.88
CA SER A 74 -6.26 12.41 -2.66
C SER A 74 -6.47 12.70 -1.18
N ASN A 75 -6.68 11.66 -0.35
CA ASN A 75 -6.86 11.83 1.09
C ASN A 75 -5.62 12.41 1.79
N LEU A 76 -4.41 11.99 1.40
CA LEU A 76 -3.17 12.52 1.96
C LEU A 76 -2.96 14.00 1.61
N TYR A 77 -3.20 14.38 0.35
CA TYR A 77 -3.13 15.78 -0.07
C TYR A 77 -4.18 16.66 0.62
N LYS A 78 -5.41 16.15 0.78
CA LYS A 78 -6.46 16.85 1.55
C LYS A 78 -6.04 17.11 3.00
N HIS A 79 -5.40 16.12 3.63
CA HIS A 79 -4.90 16.28 4.99
C HIS A 79 -3.80 17.35 5.07
N LEU A 80 -2.81 17.33 4.17
CA LEU A 80 -1.75 18.34 4.12
C LEU A 80 -2.30 19.76 3.89
N ASN A 81 -3.35 19.90 3.08
CA ASN A 81 -3.99 21.20 2.83
C ASN A 81 -4.80 21.71 4.04
N SER A 82 -5.24 20.80 4.91
CA SER A 82 -5.94 21.13 6.15
C SER A 82 -5.01 21.45 7.31
N LEU A 83 -3.70 21.22 7.15
CA LEU A 83 -2.60 21.53 8.06
C LEU A 83 -1.96 22.89 7.69
#